data_AF-A0A6A4B538-F1
#
_entry.id   AF-A0A6A4B538-F1
#
_cell.length_a   1.000
_cell.length_b   1.000
_cell.length_c   1.000
_cell.angle_alpha   90.00
_cell.angle_beta   90.00
_cell.angle_gamma   90.00
#
_symmetry.space_group_name_H-M   'P 1'
#
loop_
_entity.id
_entity.type
_entity.pdbx_description
1 polymer ?
#
loop_
_entity_poly.entity_id
_entity_poly.type
_entity_poly.pdbx_seq_one_letter_code
_entity_poly.pdbx_strand_id
1 'polypeptide(L)' 'MLHAPIDNNTVVQFDPWRLLGIPGGAFLPAGFNNPVHFNLFDVVEPIIQGEQEDIALLERAAAAAAEQPPRRHQRRP' A
#
# COMPACT_ATOMS: atom_id res chain seq x y z
N MET A 1 5.58 18.24 -23.61
CA MET A 1 4.57 17.43 -22.90
C MET A 1 4.39 18.04 -21.53
N LEU A 2 3.19 18.52 -21.19
CA LEU A 2 2.92 19.03 -19.84
C LEU A 2 2.79 17.80 -18.92
N HIS A 3 3.74 17.60 -18.01
CA HIS A 3 3.54 16.68 -16.91
C HIS A 3 2.72 17.41 -15.84
N ALA A 4 1.50 16.96 -15.60
CA ALA A 4 0.80 17.36 -14.38
C ALA A 4 1.56 16.73 -13.20
N PRO A 5 2.01 17.54 -12.21
CA PRO A 5 2.64 16.99 -11.03
C PRO A 5 1.65 16.09 -10.29
N ILE A 6 2.12 14.92 -9.85
CA ILE A 6 1.36 14.02 -8.98
C ILE A 6 1.73 14.37 -7.54
N ASP A 7 0.74 14.75 -6.75
CA ASP A 7 0.82 15.09 -5.34
C ASP A 7 -0.24 14.35 -4.51
N ASN A 8 -0.20 14.50 -3.18
CA ASN A 8 -1.07 13.79 -2.24
C ASN A 8 -2.59 14.07 -2.42
N ASN A 9 -2.95 15.07 -3.21
CA ASN A 9 -4.33 15.42 -3.53
C ASN A 9 -4.69 15.06 -4.98
N THR A 10 -3.85 14.27 -5.66
CA THR A 10 -4.09 13.88 -7.04
C THR A 10 -5.22 12.86 -7.11
N VAL A 11 -6.35 13.36 -7.61
CA VAL A 11 -7.56 12.57 -7.86
C VAL A 11 -7.60 12.12 -9.31
N VAL A 12 -7.71 10.81 -9.52
CA VAL A 12 -7.98 10.21 -10.82
C VAL A 12 -9.48 10.01 -11.00
N GLN A 13 -9.99 10.39 -12.16
CA GLN A 13 -11.38 10.23 -12.54
C GLN A 13 -11.55 9.05 -13.49
N PHE A 14 -12.51 8.18 -13.19
CA PHE A 14 -12.85 7.04 -14.04
C PHE A 14 -14.31 7.13 -14.50
N ASP A 15 -14.51 6.70 -15.75
CA ASP A 15 -15.83 6.40 -16.27
C ASP A 15 -16.39 5.17 -15.51
N PRO A 16 -17.48 5.31 -14.74
CA PRO A 16 -18.02 4.22 -13.94
C PRO A 16 -18.46 3.04 -14.79
N TRP A 17 -18.99 3.27 -16.00
CA TRP A 17 -19.47 2.20 -16.86
C TRP A 17 -18.31 1.36 -17.39
N ARG A 18 -17.21 2.00 -17.79
CA ARG A 18 -15.98 1.30 -18.19
C ARG A 18 -15.34 0.56 -17.03
N LEU A 19 -15.28 1.18 -15.84
CA LEU A 19 -14.72 0.57 -14.64
C LEU A 19 -15.49 -0.70 -14.24
N LEU A 20 -16.81 -0.67 -14.36
CA LEU A 20 -17.70 -1.78 -14.04
C LEU A 20 -17.90 -2.78 -15.19
N GLY A 21 -17.42 -2.47 -16.39
CA GLY A 21 -17.63 -3.30 -17.58
C GLY A 21 -19.10 -3.39 -18.03
N ILE A 22 -19.90 -2.36 -17.76
CA ILE A 22 -21.32 -2.30 -18.11
C ILE A 22 -21.57 -1.28 -19.24
N PRO A 23 -22.68 -1.38 -20.00
CA PRO A 23 -22.99 -0.43 -21.06
C PRO A 23 -23.13 1.00 -20.55
N GLY A 24 -22.62 1.97 -21.31
CA GLY A 24 -22.79 3.39 -21.01
C GLY A 24 -24.27 3.77 -20.90
N GLY A 25 -24.63 4.46 -19.82
CA GLY A 25 -26.01 4.85 -19.53
C GLY A 25 -26.85 3.78 -18.83
N ALA A 26 -26.31 2.58 -18.57
CA ALA A 26 -26.96 1.60 -17.70
C ALA A 26 -27.06 2.14 -16.26
N PHE A 27 -28.04 1.66 -15.49
CA PHE A 27 -28.20 2.05 -14.09
C PHE A 27 -26.93 1.71 -13.29
N LEU A 28 -26.38 2.72 -12.62
CA LEU A 28 -25.25 2.52 -11.72
C LEU A 28 -25.73 1.88 -10.40
N PRO A 29 -24.94 0.97 -9.81
CA PRO A 29 -25.23 0.44 -8.48
C PRO A 29 -25.35 1.57 -7.45
N ALA A 30 -26.17 1.36 -6.42
CA ALA A 30 -26.26 2.31 -5.32
C ALA A 30 -24.87 2.56 -4.71
N GLY A 31 -24.51 3.83 -4.54
CA GLY A 31 -23.21 4.26 -4.01
C GLY A 31 -22.11 4.49 -5.07
N PHE A 32 -22.36 4.24 -6.36
CA PHE A 32 -21.42 4.62 -7.43
C PHE A 32 -21.60 6.07 -7.87
N ASN A 33 -20.51 6.83 -7.83
CA ASN A 33 -20.45 8.18 -8.36
C ASN A 33 -20.23 8.18 -9.88
N ASN A 34 -20.68 9.25 -10.53
CA ASN A 34 -20.38 9.50 -11.93
C ASN A 34 -19.91 10.96 -12.12
N PRO A 35 -18.62 11.22 -12.38
CA PRO A 35 -17.53 10.24 -12.50
C PRO A 35 -17.10 9.63 -11.15
N VAL A 36 -16.41 8.48 -11.20
CA VAL A 36 -15.78 7.89 -10.01
C VAL A 36 -14.49 8.64 -9.73
N HIS A 37 -14.35 9.14 -8.51
CA HIS A 37 -13.15 9.83 -8.03
C HIS A 37 -12.33 8.89 -7.15
N PHE A 38 -11.03 8.82 -7.39
CA PHE A 38 -10.12 7.98 -6.65
C PHE A 38 -8.87 8.80 -6.29
N ASN A 39 -8.61 9.02 -5.00
CA ASN A 39 -7.34 9.58 -4.57
C ASN A 39 -6.28 8.48 -4.62
N LEU A 40 -5.20 8.71 -5.36
CA LEU A 40 -4.13 7.73 -5.52
C LEU A 40 -3.45 7.38 -4.19
N PHE A 41 -3.28 8.37 -3.30
CA PHE A 41 -2.50 8.20 -2.08
C PHE A 41 -3.29 7.46 -0.98
N ASP A 42 -4.62 7.53 -0.99
CA ASP A 42 -5.47 6.73 -0.08
C ASP A 42 -5.24 5.21 -0.25
N VAL A 43 -4.77 4.78 -1.43
CA VAL A 43 -4.50 3.36 -1.73
C VAL A 43 -3.02 3.02 -1.67
N VAL A 44 -2.14 3.94 -2.04
CA VAL A 44 -0.70 3.68 -2.05
C VAL A 44 -0.07 3.84 -0.66
N GLU A 45 -0.53 4.77 0.17
CA GLU A 45 0.07 5.01 1.50
C GLU A 45 0.05 3.78 2.41
N PRO A 46 -1.05 3.01 2.54
CA PRO A 46 -1.06 1.82 3.38
C PRO A 46 -0.05 0.75 2.93
N ILE A 47 0.20 0.63 1.62
CA ILE A 47 1.17 -0.33 1.07
C ILE A 47 2.58 0.08 1.47
N ILE A 48 2.91 1.37 1.29
CA ILE A 48 4.22 1.92 1.66
C ILE A 48 4.46 1.78 3.16
N GLN A 49 3.46 2.04 3.99
CA GLN A 49 3.57 1.92 5.44
C GLN A 49 3.85 0.47 5.86
N GLY A 50 3.11 -0.49 5.31
CA GLY A 50 3.32 -1.91 5.60
C GLY A 50 4.74 -2.38 5.26
N GLU A 51 5.26 -1.98 4.10
CA GLU A 51 6.64 -2.32 3.70
C GLU A 51 7.69 -1.75 4.67
N GLN A 52 7.49 -0.52 5.15
CA GLN A 52 8.40 0.10 6.11
C GLN A 52 8.39 -0.60 7.47
N GLU A 53 7.21 -1.02 7.94
CA GLU A 53 7.07 -1.77 9.18
C GLU A 53 7.77 -3.13 9.11
N ASP A 54 7.62 -3.85 7.99
CA ASP A 54 8.28 -5.14 7.76
C ASP A 54 9.80 -5.01 7.74
N ILE A 55 10.33 -3.98 7.08
CA ILE A 55 11.77 -3.69 7.06
C ILE A 55 12.27 -3.37 8.48
N ALA A 56 11.58 -2.50 9.22
CA ALA A 56 11.96 -2.15 10.58
C ALA A 56 11.93 -3.37 11.52
N LEU A 57 10.98 -4.29 11.34
CA LEU A 57 10.92 -5.54 12.08
C LEU A 57 12.12 -6.45 11.78
N LEU A 58 12.48 -6.59 10.51
CA LEU A 58 13.65 -7.37 10.06
C LEU A 58 14.95 -6.80 10.63
N GLU A 59 15.13 -5.49 10.57
CA GLU A 59 16.31 -4.81 11.13
C GLU A 59 16.40 -5.00 12.64
N ARG A 60 15.27 -4.88 13.35
CA ARG A 60 15.23 -5.10 14.80
C ARG A 60 15.56 -6.55 15.17
N ALA A 61 15.06 -7.51 14.40
CA ALA A 61 15.39 -8.92 14.59
C ALA A 61 16.88 -9.20 14.35
N ALA A 62 17.47 -8.60 13.31
CA ALA A 62 18.90 -8.71 13.01
C ALA A 62 19.77 -8.11 14.13
N ALA A 63 19.40 -6.94 14.66
CA ALA A 63 20.08 -6.32 15.78
C ALA A 63 20.02 -7.19 17.05
N ALA A 64 18.83 -7.72 17.38
CA ALA A 64 18.67 -8.62 18.53
C ALA A 64 19.46 -9.93 18.40
N ALA A 65 19.62 -10.46 17.18
CA ALA A 65 20.45 -11.63 16.93
C ALA A 65 21.96 -11.33 17.09
N ALA A 66 22.40 -10.13 16.71
CA ALA A 66 23.79 -9.69 16.85
C ALA A 66 24.21 -9.47 18.32
N GLU A 67 23.27 -9.14 19.20
CA GLU A 67 23.51 -8.93 20.64
C GLU A 67 23.55 -10.24 21.47
N GLN A 68 23.23 -11.40 20.88
CA GLN A 68 23.30 -12.67 21.62
C GLN A 68 24.74 -13.21 21.73
N PRO A 69 25.31 -13.37 22.94
CA PRO A 69 26.64 -13.95 23.10
C PRO A 69 26.64 -15.45 22.75
N PRO A 70 27.77 -16.02 22.28
CA PRO A 70 27.83 -17.41 21.84
C PRO A 70 27.42 -18.33 23.00
N ARG A 71 26.36 -19.13 22.78
CA ARG A 71 25.89 -20.14 23.73
C ARG A 71 27.01 -21.17 23.94
N ARG A 72 27.82 -20.96 24.98
CA ARG A 72 28.89 -21.85 25.40
C ARG A 72 28.25 -23.14 25.90
N HIS A 73 28.16 -24.16 25.04
CA HIS A 73 27.81 -25.52 25.43
C HIS A 73 28.82 -26.03 26.46
N GLN A 74 28.51 -25.86 27.75
CA GLN A 74 29.23 -26.55 28.81
C GLN A 74 28.79 -28.02 28.79
N ARG A 75 29.58 -28.87 28.10
CA ARG A 75 29.61 -30.30 28.42
C ARG A 75 30.18 -30.41 29.84
N ARG A 76 29.33 -30.76 30.81
CA ARG A 76 29.78 -31.14 32.16
C ARG A 76 30.53 -32.48 32.10
N PRO A 77 31.58 -32.65 32.93
CA PRO A 77 32.41 -33.84 32.99
C PRO A 77 31.67 -35.07 33.52
#